data_AF-A0A3D4IQC2-F1
#
_entry.id   AF-A0A3D4IQC2-F1
#
_cell.length_a   1.000
_cell.length_b   1.000
_cell.length_c   1.000
_cell.angle_alpha   90.00
_cell.angle_beta   90.00
_cell.angle_gamma   90.00
#
_symmetry.space_group_name_H-M   'P 1'
#
loop_
_entity.id
_entity.type
_entity.pdbx_description
1 polymer ?
#
loop_
_entity_poly.entity_id
_entity_poly.type
_entity_poly.pdbx_seq_one_letter_code
_entity_poly.pdbx_strand_id
1 'polypeptide(L)'
;MLSVHWGAAQNQVEDLFALPDSVRPFTIENFYQLILQNHPVARQTALLTEVAKQEIRMARGNFDPKIEAELVTKNFDDKEYYSILNGSIK
;
A
#
# COMPACT_ATOMS: atom_id res chain seq x y z
N MET A 1 45.54 -55.49 -11.83
CA MET A 1 44.19 -55.09 -11.39
C MET A 1 44.35 -54.15 -10.21
N LEU A 2 44.07 -52.86 -10.39
CA LEU A 2 44.08 -51.86 -9.32
C LEU A 2 42.76 -51.10 -9.42
N SER A 3 41.83 -51.46 -8.54
CA SER A 3 40.49 -50.89 -8.45
C SER A 3 40.57 -49.61 -7.62
N VAL A 4 40.31 -48.46 -8.23
CA VAL A 4 40.26 -47.17 -7.52
C VAL A 4 38.91 -47.05 -6.82
N HIS A 5 38.94 -46.99 -5.49
CA HIS A 5 37.78 -46.85 -4.62
C HIS A 5 37.44 -45.36 -4.42
N TRP A 6 36.39 -44.89 -5.11
CA TRP A 6 35.90 -43.50 -5.13
C TRP A 6 34.81 -43.17 -4.09
N GLY A 7 34.58 -44.03 -3.07
CA GLY A 7 33.42 -43.88 -2.16
C GLY A 7 33.56 -42.84 -1.04
N ALA A 8 34.79 -42.43 -0.67
CA ALA A 8 34.99 -41.58 0.51
C ALA A 8 34.75 -40.07 0.27
N ALA A 9 34.94 -39.60 -0.97
CA ALA A 9 34.84 -38.18 -1.30
C ALA A 9 33.39 -37.68 -1.41
N GLN A 10 32.44 -38.56 -1.76
CA GLN A 10 31.02 -38.19 -1.88
C GLN A 10 30.37 -37.89 -0.53
N ASN A 11 30.71 -38.64 0.51
CA ASN A 11 30.10 -38.48 1.85
C ASN A 11 30.42 -37.12 2.49
N GLN A 12 31.60 -36.56 2.24
CA GLN A 12 31.97 -35.25 2.80
C GLN A 12 31.19 -34.08 2.19
N VAL A 13 30.66 -34.24 0.98
CA VAL A 13 29.89 -33.19 0.30
C VAL A 13 28.46 -33.16 0.85
N GLU A 14 27.87 -34.31 1.19
CA GLU A 14 26.52 -34.38 1.78
C GLU A 14 26.47 -33.80 3.20
N ASP A 15 27.51 -34.02 4.00
CA ASP A 15 27.62 -33.45 5.36
C ASP A 15 27.68 -31.91 5.38
N LEU A 16 28.12 -31.27 4.28
CA LEU A 16 28.14 -29.81 4.16
C LEU A 16 26.75 -29.21 3.91
N PHE A 17 25.82 -30.00 3.37
CA PHE A 17 24.43 -29.59 3.11
C PHE A 17 23.45 -30.09 4.19
N ALA A 18 23.90 -30.95 5.10
CA ALA A 18 23.14 -31.39 6.25
C ALA A 18 23.18 -30.32 7.36
N LEU A 19 22.06 -29.62 7.57
CA LEU A 19 21.93 -28.70 8.70
C LEU A 19 21.85 -29.50 10.01
N PRO A 20 22.60 -29.14 11.06
CA PRO A 20 22.53 -29.84 12.34
C PRO A 20 21.15 -29.66 12.97
N ASP A 21 20.67 -30.66 13.72
CA ASP A 21 19.31 -30.72 14.32
C ASP A 21 18.91 -29.49 15.16
N SER A 22 19.89 -28.71 15.62
CA SER A 22 19.67 -27.50 16.43
C SER A 22 19.57 -26.20 15.61
N VAL A 23 19.85 -26.22 14.30
CA VAL A 23 19.81 -25.03 13.45
C VAL A 23 18.41 -24.88 12.86
N ARG A 24 17.74 -23.78 13.21
CA ARG A 24 16.48 -23.40 12.57
C ARG A 24 16.80 -22.82 11.18
N PRO A 25 16.41 -23.48 10.08
CA PRO A 25 16.67 -22.95 8.75
C PRO A 25 15.92 -21.63 8.56
N PHE A 26 16.60 -20.65 7.97
CA PHE A 26 15.94 -19.44 7.48
C PHE A 26 15.19 -19.78 6.20
N THR A 27 13.88 -20.00 6.31
CA THR A 27 13.04 -20.38 5.18
C THR A 27 12.66 -19.18 4.33
N ILE A 28 12.18 -19.45 3.12
CA ILE A 28 11.67 -18.42 2.22
C ILE A 28 10.45 -17.69 2.82
N GLU A 29 9.63 -18.36 3.62
CA GLU A 29 8.52 -17.76 4.35
C GLU A 29 9.01 -16.73 5.37
N ASN A 30 10.09 -17.03 6.11
CA ASN A 30 10.70 -16.07 7.03
C ASN A 30 11.20 -14.82 6.29
N PHE A 31 11.77 -15.02 5.09
CA PHE A 31 12.19 -13.92 4.21
C PHE A 31 11.00 -13.06 3.76
N TYR A 32 9.90 -13.68 3.30
CA TYR A 32 8.69 -12.96 2.91
C TYR A 32 8.08 -12.19 4.07
N GLN A 33 8.04 -12.77 5.27
CA GLN A 33 7.54 -12.07 6.46
C GLN A 33 8.37 -10.82 6.78
N LEU A 34 9.70 -10.90 6.67
CA LEU A 34 10.58 -9.74 6.85
C LEU A 34 10.32 -8.66 5.80
N ILE A 35 10.10 -9.04 4.53
CA ILE A 35 9.72 -8.11 3.46
C ILE A 35 8.39 -7.44 3.78
N LEU A 36 7.35 -8.22 4.12
CA LEU A 36 6.02 -7.68 4.40
C LEU A 36 6.03 -6.70 5.58
N GLN A 37 6.82 -6.97 6.62
CA GLN A 37 6.90 -6.11 7.81
C GLN A 37 7.70 -4.82 7.57
N ASN A 38 8.77 -4.89 6.77
CA ASN A 38 9.76 -3.80 6.68
C ASN A 38 9.79 -3.07 5.33
N HIS A 39 9.22 -3.63 4.26
CA HIS A 39 9.28 -3.03 2.95
C HIS A 39 8.35 -1.81 2.85
N PRO A 40 8.85 -0.61 2.52
CA PRO A 40 8.07 0.63 2.57
C PRO A 40 6.88 0.63 1.60
N VAL A 41 6.99 -0.03 0.44
CA VAL A 41 5.85 -0.16 -0.50
C VAL A 41 4.84 -1.20 -0.02
N ALA A 42 5.30 -2.28 0.64
CA ALA A 42 4.38 -3.30 1.16
C ALA A 42 3.54 -2.74 2.32
N ARG A 43 4.13 -1.86 3.14
CA ARG A 43 3.39 -1.14 4.18
C ARG A 43 2.29 -0.23 3.62
N GLN A 44 2.51 0.36 2.44
CA GLN A 44 1.54 1.25 1.80
C GLN A 44 0.29 0.51 1.31
N THR A 45 0.39 -0.77 0.96
CA THR A 45 -0.78 -1.53 0.47
C THR A 45 -1.87 -1.68 1.54
N ALA A 46 -1.50 -1.64 2.83
CA ALA A 46 -2.45 -1.63 3.93
C ALA A 46 -3.41 -0.43 3.90
N LEU A 47 -3.02 0.68 3.26
CA LEU A 47 -3.86 1.87 3.11
C LEU A 47 -4.88 1.74 1.97
N LEU A 48 -4.67 0.85 1.00
CA LEU A 48 -5.53 0.73 -0.18
C LEU A 48 -6.97 0.37 0.19
N THR A 49 -7.17 -0.45 1.22
CA THR A 49 -8.50 -0.77 1.74
C THR A 49 -9.21 0.47 2.29
N GLU A 50 -8.49 1.35 3.00
CA GLU A 50 -9.08 2.58 3.53
C GLU A 50 -9.34 3.59 2.41
N VAL A 51 -8.44 3.71 1.42
CA VAL A 51 -8.67 4.52 0.22
C VAL A 51 -9.96 4.08 -0.48
N ALA A 52 -10.13 2.79 -0.76
CA ALA A 52 -11.33 2.26 -1.41
C ALA A 52 -12.61 2.58 -0.61
N LYS A 53 -12.57 2.49 0.72
CA LYS A 53 -13.70 2.88 1.58
C LYS A 53 -14.02 4.37 1.48
N GLN A 54 -13.01 5.24 1.42
CA GLN A 54 -13.23 6.67 1.27
C GLN A 54 -13.76 7.03 -0.13
N GLU A 55 -13.27 6.38 -1.18
CA GLU A 55 -13.81 6.55 -2.53
C GLU A 55 -15.30 6.19 -2.60
N ILE A 56 -15.70 5.06 -2.00
CA ILE A 56 -17.12 4.67 -1.90
C ILE A 56 -17.91 5.72 -1.11
N ARG A 57 -17.37 6.24 -0.01
CA ARG A 57 -18.02 7.30 0.79
C ARG A 57 -18.21 8.57 -0.03
N MET A 58 -17.18 9.02 -0.75
CA MET A 58 -17.25 10.20 -1.62
C MET A 58 -18.27 10.01 -2.74
N ALA A 59 -18.29 8.84 -3.38
CA ALA A 59 -19.26 8.51 -4.40
C ALA A 59 -20.70 8.56 -3.88
N ARG A 60 -20.93 8.12 -2.63
CA ARG A 60 -22.24 8.23 -1.97
C ARG A 60 -22.59 9.66 -1.58
N GLY A 61 -21.62 10.45 -1.13
CA GLY A 61 -21.83 11.87 -0.80
C GLY A 61 -22.22 12.72 -2.02
N ASN A 62 -21.78 12.34 -3.21
CA ASN A 62 -22.19 12.99 -4.47
C ASN A 62 -23.66 12.73 -4.85
N PHE A 63 -24.38 11.85 -4.13
CA PHE A 63 -25.81 11.62 -4.34
C PHE A 63 -26.69 12.50 -3.44
N ASP A 64 -26.14 13.05 -2.36
CA ASP A 64 -26.88 13.93 -1.46
C ASP A 64 -26.88 15.36 -2.04
N PRO A 65 -28.06 16.02 -2.15
CA PRO A 65 -28.15 17.37 -2.69
C PRO A 65 -27.23 18.35 -1.94
N LYS A 66 -26.50 19.16 -2.69
CA LYS A 66 -25.61 20.19 -2.14
C LYS A 66 -26.32 21.53 -2.09
N ILE A 67 -26.31 22.15 -0.91
CA ILE A 67 -26.80 23.53 -0.71
C ILE A 67 -25.62 24.49 -0.92
N GLU A 68 -25.80 25.47 -1.79
CA GLU A 68 -24.81 26.50 -2.10
C GLU A 68 -25.42 27.89 -1.90
N ALA A 69 -24.66 28.82 -1.32
CA ALA A 69 -25.02 30.23 -1.19
C ALA A 69 -23.84 31.10 -1.62
N GLU A 70 -24.08 32.08 -2.48
CA GLU A 70 -23.06 32.93 -3.08
C GLU A 70 -23.51 34.39 -3.05
N LEU A 71 -22.64 35.28 -2.57
CA LEU A 71 -22.82 36.73 -2.64
C LEU A 71 -21.85 37.31 -3.66
N VAL A 72 -22.37 37.80 -4.79
CA VAL A 72 -21.58 38.41 -5.86
C VAL A 72 -21.79 39.92 -5.83
N THR A 73 -20.71 40.67 -5.59
CA THR A 73 -20.72 42.13 -5.56
C THR A 73 -19.74 42.69 -6.58
N LYS A 74 -20.09 43.80 -7.23
CA LYS A 74 -19.16 44.57 -8.06
C LYS A 74 -19.25 46.05 -7.73
N ASN A 75 -18.13 46.58 -7.26
CA ASN A 75 -17.97 47.99 -6.92
C ASN A 75 -16.84 48.58 -7.76
N PHE A 76 -17.03 49.79 -8.27
CA PHE A 76 -15.98 50.57 -8.92
C PHE A 76 -16.26 52.07 -8.74
N ASP A 77 -15.23 52.85 -8.37
CA ASP A 77 -15.30 54.31 -8.17
C ASP A 77 -16.48 54.76 -7.26
N ASP A 78 -16.51 54.22 -6.04
CA ASP A 78 -17.57 54.45 -5.05
C ASP A 78 -19.00 54.15 -5.52
N LYS A 79 -19.16 53.44 -6.64
CA LYS A 79 -20.46 52.98 -7.16
C LYS A 79 -20.59 51.47 -7.07
N GLU A 80 -21.68 51.04 -6.46
CA GLU A 80 -22.14 49.66 -6.49
C GLU A 80 -22.89 49.40 -7.80
N TYR A 81 -22.36 48.49 -8.62
CA TYR A 81 -22.96 48.11 -9.89
C TYR A 81 -23.98 46.99 -9.72
N TYR A 82 -23.67 46.03 -8.85
CA TYR A 82 -24.60 44.98 -8.45
C TYR A 82 -24.16 44.33 -7.14
N SER A 83 -25.15 43.83 -6.41
CA SER A 83 -25.02 42.94 -5.27
C SER A 83 -26.11 41.88 -5.38
N ILE A 84 -25.71 40.63 -5.54
CA ILE A 84 -26.61 39.52 -5.83
C ILE A 84 -26.33 38.40 -4.82
N LEU A 85 -27.37 38.00 -4.09
CA LEU A 85 -27.35 36.81 -3.25
C LEU A 85 -28.05 35.66 -4.00
N ASN A 86 -27.28 34.64 -4.38
CA ASN A 86 -27.77 33.44 -5.04
C ASN A 86 -27.77 32.27 -4.04
N GLY A 87 -28.92 31.61 -3.86
CA GLY A 87 -29.02 30.34 -3.15
C GLY A 87 -29.45 29.24 -4.12
N SER A 88 -28.81 28.07 -4.08
CA SER A 88 -29.18 26.93 -4.93
C SER A 88 -29.04 25.59 -4.22
N ILE A 89 -29.82 24.62 -4.68
CA ILE A 89 -29.75 23.21 -4.29
C ILE A 89 -29.50 22.43 -5.58
N LYS A 90 -28.46 21.61 -5.62
CA LYS A 90 -28.05 20.82 -6.80
C LYS A 90 -27.81 19.36 -6.44
#